data_AF-H2C4G7-F1
#
_entry.id   AF-H2C4G7-F1
#
_cell.length_a   1.000
_cell.length_b   1.000
_cell.length_c   1.000
_cell.angle_alpha   90.00
_cell.angle_beta   90.00
_cell.angle_gamma   90.00
#
_symmetry.space_group_name_H-M   'P 1'
#
loop_
_entity.id
_entity.type
_entity.pdbx_description
1 polymer ?
#
loop_
_entity_poly.entity_id
_entity_poly.type
_entity_poly.pdbx_seq_one_letter_code
_entity_poly.pdbx_strand_id
1 'polypeptide(L)' 'MNLKVWGPILSGGVLVAISVIMLTLYSYTLLKPNPASFAFTVTGTDLAGLAISIIGLALIMVGAYMQD' A
#
# COMPACT_ATOMS: atom_id res chain seq x y z
N MET A 1 -11.45 19.62 -12.61
CA MET A 1 -10.75 18.90 -11.52
C MET A 1 -9.50 19.68 -11.15
N ASN A 2 -9.33 20.10 -9.89
CA ASN A 2 -8.11 20.82 -9.49
C ASN A 2 -6.93 19.84 -9.47
N LEU A 3 -6.03 19.94 -10.45
CA LEU A 3 -4.89 19.03 -10.59
C LEU A 3 -3.98 19.03 -9.35
N LYS A 4 -3.89 20.15 -8.61
CA LYS A 4 -3.06 20.26 -7.41
C LYS A 4 -3.58 19.41 -6.25
N VAL A 5 -4.90 19.22 -6.18
CA VAL A 5 -5.58 18.39 -5.17
C VAL A 5 -5.64 16.94 -5.62
N TRP A 6 -6.10 16.74 -6.85
CA TRP A 6 -6.40 15.40 -7.36
C TRP A 6 -5.16 14.63 -7.84
N GLY A 7 -4.09 15.31 -8.24
CA GLY A 7 -2.83 14.67 -8.62
C GLY A 7 -2.24 13.84 -7.49
N PRO A 8 -2.01 14.43 -6.29
CA PRO A 8 -1.57 13.69 -5.11
C PRO A 8 -2.55 12.58 -4.70
N ILE A 9 -3.86 12.84 -4.68
CA ILE A 9 -4.87 11.84 -4.28
C ILE A 9 -4.84 10.61 -5.20
N LEU A 10 -4.84 10.83 -6.52
CA LEU A 10 -4.83 9.72 -7.48
C LEU A 10 -3.51 8.95 -7.44
N SER A 11 -2.38 9.65 -7.35
CA SER A 11 -1.06 9.02 -7.22
C SER A 11 -0.97 8.18 -5.94
N GLY A 12 -1.47 8.71 -4.83
CA GLY A 12 -1.55 8.00 -3.57
C GLY A 12 -2.46 6.77 -3.64
N GLY A 13 -3.62 6.88 -4.28
CA GLY A 13 -4.53 5.76 -4.52
C GLY A 13 -3.89 4.63 -5.32
N VAL A 14 -3.10 4.96 -6.35
CA VAL A 14 -2.34 3.98 -7.13
C VAL A 14 -1.30 3.26 -6.26
N LEU A 15 -0.57 3.99 -5.41
CA LEU A 15 0.41 3.38 -4.51
C LEU A 15 -0.26 2.45 -3.49
N VAL A 16 -1.39 2.86 -2.90
CA VAL A 16 -2.16 2.00 -1.99
C VAL A 16 -2.62 0.72 -2.72
N ALA A 17 -3.09 0.82 -3.96
CA ALA A 17 -3.47 -0.35 -4.75
C ALA A 17 -2.29 -1.31 -4.98
N ILE A 18 -1.11 -0.79 -5.32
CA ILE A 18 0.12 -1.59 -5.47
C ILE A 18 0.47 -2.29 -4.16
N SER A 19 0.41 -1.58 -3.03
CA SER A 19 0.67 -2.14 -1.70
C SER A 19 -0.26 -3.32 -1.39
N VAL A 20 -1.57 -3.16 -1.65
CA VAL A 20 -2.57 -4.23 -1.45
C VAL A 20 -2.22 -5.46 -2.28
N ILE A 21 -1.83 -5.29 -3.54
CA ILE A 21 -1.41 -6.40 -4.41
C ILE A 21 -0.18 -7.11 -3.83
N MET A 22 0.85 -6.37 -3.39
CA MET A 22 2.07 -6.96 -2.83
C MET A 22 1.79 -7.74 -1.54
N LEU A 23 1.02 -7.18 -0.61
CA LEU A 23 0.63 -7.84 0.64
C LEU A 23 -0.23 -9.08 0.38
N THR A 24 -1.11 -9.02 -0.62
CA THR A 24 -1.93 -10.17 -1.03
C THR A 24 -1.07 -11.30 -1.58
N LEU A 25 -0.13 -10.99 -2.49
CA LEU A 25 0.79 -11.98 -3.05
C LEU A 25 1.68 -12.60 -1.97
N TYR A 26 2.24 -11.79 -1.07
CA TYR A 26 3.00 -12.29 0.08
C TYR A 26 2.15 -13.22 0.95
N SER A 27 0.91 -12.84 1.26
CA SER A 27 0.00 -13.69 2.03
C SER A 27 -0.28 -15.03 1.34
N TYR A 28 -0.38 -15.06 0.00
CA TYR A 28 -0.50 -16.30 -0.77
C TYR A 28 0.75 -17.19 -0.67
N THR A 29 1.95 -16.62 -0.52
CA THR A 29 3.17 -17.42 -0.34
C THR A 29 3.23 -18.09 1.03
N LEU A 30 2.68 -17.45 2.07
CA LEU A 30 2.62 -17.99 3.43
C LEU A 30 1.66 -19.19 3.55
N LEU A 31 0.70 -19.34 2.63
CA LEU A 31 -0.25 -20.46 2.61
C LEU A 31 0.35 -21.79 2.15
N LYS A 32 1.59 -21.80 1.62
CA LYS A 32 2.23 -23.00 1.05
C LYS A 32 3.50 -23.38 1.81
N PRO A 33 3.75 -24.69 2.07
CA PRO A 33 2.83 -25.82 1.92
C PRO A 33 1.92 -26.02 3.14
N ASN A 34 2.19 -25.36 4.27
CA ASN A 34 1.44 -25.53 5.51
C ASN A 34 0.65 -24.26 5.85
N PRO A 35 -0.68 -24.23 5.65
CA PRO A 35 -1.51 -23.07 5.96
C PRO A 35 -1.64 -22.76 7.46
N ALA A 36 -1.15 -23.63 8.35
CA ALA A 36 -1.12 -23.39 9.79
C ALA A 36 0.19 -22.75 10.29
N SER A 37 1.22 -22.60 9.44
CA SER A 37 2.52 -22.01 9.81
C SER A 37 2.66 -20.55 9.38
N PHE A 38 1.63 -19.73 9.62
CA PHE A 38 1.69 -18.29 9.39
C PHE A 38 2.62 -17.61 10.41
N ALA A 39 3.92 -17.65 10.16
CA ALA A 39 4.87 -16.74 10.79
C ALA A 39 4.98 -15.49 9.90
N PHE A 40 4.16 -14.47 10.19
CA PHE A 40 4.29 -13.17 9.54
C PHE A 40 5.68 -12.62 9.85
N THR A 41 6.55 -12.61 8.85
CA THR A 41 7.95 -12.25 9.03
C THR A 41 8.19 -10.98 8.24
N VAL A 42 8.41 -9.86 8.94
CA VAL A 42 8.65 -8.52 8.38
C VAL A 42 9.95 -8.52 7.59
N THR A 43 9.89 -8.98 6.33
CA THR A 43 11.04 -9.23 5.47
C THR A 43 10.70 -8.97 4.01
N GLY A 44 11.49 -8.10 3.38
CA GLY A 44 11.43 -7.87 1.93
C GLY A 44 10.09 -7.32 1.45
N THR A 45 9.22 -8.20 0.97
CA THR A 45 8.00 -7.85 0.20
C THR A 45 6.89 -7.24 1.05
N ASP A 46 6.68 -7.71 2.27
CA ASP A 46 5.65 -7.18 3.17
C ASP A 46 6.04 -5.80 3.72
N LEU A 47 7.32 -5.63 4.10
CA LEU A 47 7.87 -4.34 4.52
C LEU A 47 7.78 -3.31 3.38
N ALA A 48 8.10 -3.71 2.14
CA ALA A 48 7.94 -2.85 0.97
C ALA A 48 6.47 -2.48 0.75
N GLY A 49 5.55 -3.45 0.83
CA GLY A 49 4.11 -3.20 0.74
C GLY A 49 3.63 -2.20 1.81
N LEU A 50 4.04 -2.38 3.07
CA LEU A 50 3.71 -1.48 4.17
C LEU A 50 4.32 -0.08 4.01
N ALA A 51 5.55 0.03 3.53
CA ALA A 51 6.16 1.34 3.26
C ALA A 51 5.41 2.09 2.14
N ILE A 52 5.05 1.38 1.08
CA ILE A 52 4.30 1.95 -0.06
C ILE A 52 2.90 2.40 0.38
N SER A 53 2.20 1.66 1.25
CA SER A 53 0.88 2.10 1.74
C SER A 53 0.99 3.38 2.57
N ILE A 54 2.02 3.53 3.40
CA ILE A 54 2.26 4.76 4.17
C ILE A 54 2.49 5.94 3.22
N ILE A 55 3.32 5.78 2.19
CA ILE A 55 3.58 6.83 1.19
C ILE A 55 2.29 7.18 0.43
N GLY A 56 1.53 6.17 0.01
CA GLY A 56 0.27 6.38 -0.69
C GLY A 56 -0.76 7.11 0.17
N LEU A 57 -0.89 6.74 1.44
CA LEU A 57 -1.77 7.41 2.40
C LEU A 57 -1.34 8.86 2.64
N ALA A 58 -0.04 9.11 2.77
CA ALA A 58 0.50 10.46 2.93
C ALA A 58 0.14 11.36 1.74
N LEU A 59 0.26 10.86 0.51
CA LEU A 59 -0.13 11.61 -0.69
C LEU A 59 -1.62 11.93 -0.75
N ILE A 60 -2.48 10.98 -0.35
CA ILE A 60 -3.93 11.20 -0.25
C ILE A 60 -4.22 12.29 0.77
N MET A 61 -3.60 12.23 1.96
CA MET A 61 -3.80 13.24 3.00
C MET A 61 -3.27 14.62 2.57
N VAL A 62 -2.13 14.68 1.88
CA VAL A 62 -1.58 15.94 1.34
C VAL A 62 -2.54 16.55 0.33
N GLY A 63 -3.07 15.76 -0.60
CA GLY A 63 -4.03 16.27 -1.58
C GLY A 63 -5.34 16.70 -0.93
N ALA A 64 -5.84 15.95 0.06
CA ALA A 64 -7.03 16.31 0.83
C ALA A 64 -6.83 17.62 1.61
N TYR A 65 -5.66 17.82 2.22
CA TYR A 65 -5.31 19.07 2.90
C TYR A 65 -5.26 20.28 1.95
N MET A 66 -4.88 20.08 0.69
CA MET A 66 -4.88 21.14 -0.33
C MET A 66 -6.26 21.45 -0.90
N GLN A 67 -7.30 20.72 -0.49
CA GLN A 67 -8.67 20.91 -0.99
C GLN A 67 -9.34 22.16 -0.39
N ASP A 68 -8.87 22.59 0.78
CA ASP A 68 -9.24 23.83 1.47
C ASP A 68 -8.40 25.03 0.95
#